data_AF-A0A7V1ZT66-F1
#
_entry.id   AF-A0A7V1ZT66-F1
#
_cell.length_a   1.000
_cell.length_b   1.000
_cell.length_c   1.000
_cell.angle_alpha   90.00
_cell.angle_beta   90.00
_cell.angle_gamma   90.00
#
_symmetry.space_group_name_H-M   'P 1'
#
loop_
_entity.id
_entity.type
_entity.pdbx_description
1 polymer ?
#
loop_
_entity_poly.entity_id
_entity_poly.type
_entity_poly.pdbx_seq_one_letter_code
_entity_poly.pdbx_strand_id
1 'polypeptide(L)'
;MRKNKKHQDSFIVIFDYKDSKIKRRFAMPVIKNRDMKLEEIEMEGAEKILKANVIGPAQGWKDYTLRVFRIKPGGYSPHHQHDWEHINYVMKGRGTLTIGDETKEIIGGDFALVPANTAHQFKNPFDQEFEFICIVPNRGA
;
A
#
# COMPACT_ATOMS: atom_id res chain seq x y z
N MET A 1 -17.68 5.87 35.26
CA MET A 1 -16.82 4.81 34.68
C MET A 1 -17.30 4.50 33.26
N ARG A 2 -16.32 4.32 32.34
CA ARG A 2 -16.39 3.80 30.96
C ARG A 2 -17.08 4.65 29.87
N LYS A 3 -16.20 5.34 29.12
CA LYS A 3 -16.38 5.82 27.74
C LYS A 3 -16.57 4.63 26.80
N ASN A 4 -17.36 4.79 25.74
CA ASN A 4 -17.14 4.09 24.47
C ASN A 4 -17.32 5.06 23.30
N LYS A 5 -16.21 5.37 22.64
CA LYS A 5 -16.13 6.05 21.36
C LYS A 5 -16.82 5.16 20.32
N LYS A 6 -17.79 5.70 19.57
CA LYS A 6 -18.10 5.20 18.24
C LYS A 6 -17.43 6.13 17.23
N HIS A 7 -16.63 5.52 16.37
CA HIS A 7 -16.02 6.14 15.21
C HIS A 7 -17.10 6.84 14.39
N GLN A 8 -16.82 8.10 14.06
CA GLN A 8 -17.70 8.96 13.29
C GLN A 8 -17.35 8.73 11.82
N ASP A 9 -18.09 7.83 11.18
CA ASP A 9 -18.06 7.71 9.73
C ASP A 9 -18.65 9.00 9.14
N SER A 10 -17.83 9.77 8.47
CA SER A 10 -18.22 11.01 7.79
C SER A 10 -19.05 10.66 6.55
N PHE A 11 -20.37 10.56 6.71
CA PHE A 11 -21.33 10.59 5.61
C PHE A 11 -22.08 11.91 5.65
N ILE A 12 -21.92 12.74 4.61
CA ILE A 12 -22.84 13.86 4.38
C ILE A 12 -24.03 13.29 3.62
N VAL A 13 -25.15 13.11 4.32
CA VAL A 13 -26.44 12.79 3.71
C VAL A 13 -27.09 14.11 3.31
N ILE A 14 -27.03 14.45 2.01
CA ILE A 14 -27.87 15.53 1.46
C ILE A 14 -29.19 14.89 1.05
N PHE A 15 -30.26 15.22 1.77
CA PHE A 15 -31.62 14.88 1.36
C PHE A 15 -32.05 15.86 0.27
N ASP A 16 -32.11 15.39 -0.97
CA ASP A 16 -32.81 16.09 -2.05
C ASP A 16 -34.18 15.41 -2.23
N TYR A 17 -35.25 16.12 -1.88
CA TYR A 17 -36.61 15.57 -1.69
C TYR A 17 -37.35 15.29 -3.02
N LYS A 18 -36.69 15.31 -4.18
CA LYS A 18 -37.36 15.22 -5.49
C LYS A 18 -37.06 14.00 -6.35
N ASP A 19 -36.28 13.02 -5.90
CA ASP A 19 -36.04 11.82 -6.69
C ASP A 19 -35.77 10.61 -5.78
N SER A 20 -36.64 9.59 -5.83
CA SER A 20 -36.64 8.41 -4.94
C SER A 20 -35.50 7.41 -5.20
N LYS A 21 -34.38 7.88 -5.78
CA LYS A 21 -33.18 7.09 -6.00
C LYS A 21 -32.03 7.73 -5.22
N ILE A 22 -31.65 7.08 -4.12
CA ILE A 22 -30.44 7.40 -3.35
C ILE A 22 -29.24 7.30 -4.30
N LYS A 23 -28.86 8.43 -4.92
CA LYS A 23 -27.59 8.55 -5.64
C LYS A 23 -26.51 8.61 -4.56
N ARG A 24 -25.94 7.44 -4.21
CA ARG A 24 -24.69 7.39 -3.44
C ARG A 24 -23.65 8.17 -4.25
N ARG A 25 -23.44 9.44 -3.90
CA ARG A 25 -22.31 10.21 -4.42
C ARG A 25 -21.07 9.47 -3.89
N PHE A 26 -20.34 8.81 -4.79
CA PHE A 26 -19.00 8.36 -4.47
C PHE A 26 -18.23 9.57 -3.96
N ALA A 27 -17.77 9.51 -2.70
CA ALA A 27 -16.80 10.50 -2.23
C ALA A 27 -15.62 10.46 -3.20
N MET A 28 -15.17 11.62 -3.67
CA MET A 28 -14.07 11.73 -4.63
C MET A 28 -12.84 11.02 -4.05
N PRO A 29 -12.37 9.89 -4.62
CA PRO A 29 -11.34 9.04 -4.01
C PRO A 29 -9.94 9.59 -4.31
N VAL A 30 -9.72 10.87 -4.02
CA VAL A 30 -8.44 11.55 -4.23
C VAL A 30 -7.73 11.66 -2.89
N ILE A 31 -6.69 10.85 -2.72
CA ILE A 31 -5.82 10.87 -1.54
C ILE A 31 -4.56 11.64 -1.94
N LYS A 32 -4.25 12.72 -1.23
CA LYS A 32 -2.99 13.43 -1.46
C LYS A 32 -1.86 12.66 -0.80
N ASN A 33 -0.69 12.61 -1.44
CA ASN A 33 0.49 11.93 -0.90
C ASN A 33 0.82 12.38 0.54
N ARG A 34 0.70 13.68 0.83
CA ARG A 34 0.93 14.26 2.17
C ARG A 34 -0.07 13.83 3.25
N ASP A 35 -1.24 13.34 2.85
CA ASP A 35 -2.32 12.93 3.75
C ASP A 35 -2.34 11.40 3.95
N MET A 36 -1.41 10.67 3.30
CA MET A 36 -1.27 9.23 3.43
C MET A 36 -0.84 8.86 4.85
N LYS A 37 -1.55 7.90 5.45
CA LYS A 37 -1.25 7.39 6.79
C LYS A 37 -0.34 6.18 6.69
N LEU A 38 0.94 6.40 6.97
CA LEU A 38 1.94 5.34 7.07
C LEU A 38 1.92 4.74 8.48
N GLU A 39 1.85 3.42 8.54
CA GLU A 39 1.86 2.63 9.77
C GLU A 39 3.10 1.74 9.78
N GLU A 40 3.76 1.61 10.93
CA GLU A 40 4.88 0.68 11.08
C GLU A 40 4.37 -0.76 10.99
N ILE A 41 5.09 -1.60 10.25
CA ILE A 41 4.77 -3.03 10.19
C ILE A 41 5.67 -3.76 11.16
N GLU A 42 5.05 -4.40 12.13
CA GLU A 42 5.69 -5.38 13.01
C GLU A 42 5.31 -6.78 12.52
N MET A 43 6.24 -7.43 11.82
CA MET A 43 6.08 -8.82 11.39
C MET A 43 7.43 -9.52 11.37
N GLU A 44 7.42 -10.83 11.58
CA GLU A 44 8.63 -11.64 11.48
C GLU A 44 9.25 -11.50 10.08
N GLY A 45 10.57 -11.30 10.04
CA GLY A 45 11.32 -11.10 8.80
C GLY A 45 11.20 -9.71 8.17
N ALA A 46 10.54 -8.74 8.81
CA ALA A 46 10.52 -7.35 8.37
C ALA A 46 11.18 -6.42 9.41
N GLU A 47 11.86 -5.39 8.93
CA GLU A 47 12.49 -4.39 9.79
C GLU A 47 12.41 -2.99 9.18
N LYS A 48 12.09 -1.98 9.99
CA LYS A 48 12.12 -0.55 9.61
C LYS A 48 11.31 -0.22 8.36
N ILE A 49 10.15 -0.86 8.24
CA ILE A 49 9.23 -0.70 7.11
C ILE A 49 7.92 -0.06 7.57
N LEU A 50 7.43 0.87 6.77
CA LEU A 50 6.14 1.53 6.91
C LEU A 50 5.26 1.16 5.72
N LYS A 51 3.95 1.00 5.94
CA LYS A 51 2.96 0.73 4.90
C LYS A 51 1.76 1.66 5.02
N ALA A 52 1.16 2.01 3.88
CA ALA A 52 -0.14 2.63 3.80
C ALA A 52 -0.99 1.92 2.73
N ASN A 53 -2.25 1.58 3.05
CA ASN A 53 -3.24 1.15 2.06
C ASN A 53 -3.96 2.41 1.55
N VAL A 54 -3.66 2.82 0.32
CA VAL A 54 -4.01 4.15 -0.20
C VAL A 54 -5.32 4.12 -0.98
N ILE A 55 -5.44 3.23 -1.96
CA ILE A 55 -6.67 3.02 -2.74
C ILE A 55 -7.02 1.54 -2.69
N GLY A 56 -8.21 1.21 -2.21
CA GLY A 56 -8.72 -0.16 -2.22
C GLY A 56 -10.25 -0.20 -2.15
N PRO A 57 -10.84 -1.22 -1.51
CA PRO A 57 -12.29 -1.37 -1.38
C PRO A 57 -12.98 -0.15 -0.76
N ALA A 58 -12.34 0.51 0.20
CA ALA A 58 -12.86 1.71 0.85
C ALA A 58 -13.04 2.89 -0.11
N GLN A 59 -12.30 2.92 -1.23
CA GLN A 59 -12.40 3.92 -2.29
C GLN A 59 -13.20 3.42 -3.51
N GLY A 60 -13.70 2.19 -3.46
CA GLY A 60 -14.47 1.58 -4.54
C GLY A 60 -13.66 0.74 -5.53
N TRP A 61 -12.35 0.55 -5.32
CA TRP A 61 -11.56 -0.41 -6.12
C TRP A 61 -11.75 -1.81 -5.56
N LYS A 62 -12.54 -2.64 -6.25
CA LYS A 62 -13.09 -3.87 -5.68
C LYS A 62 -12.13 -5.05 -5.64
N ASP A 63 -11.15 -5.10 -6.53
CA ASP A 63 -10.37 -6.31 -6.76
C ASP A 63 -8.93 -6.19 -6.25
N TYR A 64 -8.41 -4.96 -6.20
CA TYR A 64 -7.01 -4.67 -5.85
C TYR A 64 -6.90 -3.56 -4.81
N THR A 65 -5.77 -3.56 -4.14
CA THR A 65 -5.33 -2.49 -3.27
C THR A 65 -3.99 -1.95 -3.76
N LEU A 66 -3.94 -0.63 -3.97
CA LEU A 66 -2.70 0.12 -4.07
C LEU A 66 -2.24 0.47 -2.67
N ARG A 67 -1.07 -0.06 -2.33
CA ARG A 67 -0.36 0.25 -1.09
C ARG A 67 0.96 0.93 -1.40
N VAL A 68 1.44 1.73 -0.47
CA VAL A 68 2.77 2.36 -0.54
C VAL A 68 3.59 1.83 0.61
N PHE A 69 4.83 1.46 0.29
CA PHE A 69 5.84 1.11 1.28
C PHE A 69 6.89 2.19 1.35
N ARG A 70 7.38 2.41 2.57
CA ARG A 70 8.59 3.19 2.84
C ARG A 70 9.52 2.36 3.71
N ILE A 71 10.71 2.06 3.18
CA ILE A 71 11.74 1.32 3.89
C ILE A 71 12.82 2.30 4.31
N LYS A 72 13.03 2.47 5.62
CA LYS A 72 14.09 3.32 6.16
C LYS A 72 15.47 2.67 5.91
N PRO A 73 16.59 3.42 6.03
CA PRO A 73 17.94 2.86 5.91
C PRO A 73 18.17 1.58 6.72
N GLY A 74 18.72 0.56 6.06
CA GLY A 74 18.95 -0.78 6.63
C GLY A 74 17.69 -1.63 6.80
N GLY A 75 16.51 -1.15 6.41
CA GLY A 75 15.26 -1.89 6.51
C GLY A 75 15.04 -2.90 5.38
N TYR A 76 14.10 -3.80 5.58
CA TYR A 76 13.75 -4.85 4.63
C TYR A 76 12.35 -5.43 4.87
N SER A 77 11.75 -5.95 3.80
CA SER A 77 10.57 -6.81 3.88
C SER A 77 10.95 -8.26 4.18
N PRO A 78 9.98 -9.13 4.52
CA PRO A 78 10.23 -10.57 4.55
C PRO A 78 10.72 -11.08 3.20
N HIS A 79 11.55 -12.13 3.24
CA HIS A 79 11.86 -12.92 2.06
C HIS A 79 10.85 -14.07 2.00
N HIS A 80 9.85 -13.96 1.12
CA HIS A 80 8.72 -14.89 1.08
C HIS A 80 8.12 -15.04 -0.31
N GLN A 81 7.12 -15.92 -0.43
CA GLN A 81 6.33 -16.09 -1.64
C GLN A 81 4.85 -16.31 -1.30
N HIS A 82 3.99 -16.08 -2.28
CA HIS A 82 2.55 -16.27 -2.19
C HIS A 82 1.94 -16.39 -3.59
N ASP A 83 0.69 -16.86 -3.69
CA ASP A 83 0.01 -17.20 -4.94
C ASP A 83 -0.63 -15.99 -5.68
N TRP A 84 -0.09 -14.79 -5.45
CA TRP A 84 -0.45 -13.57 -6.19
C TRP A 84 0.79 -12.77 -6.60
N GLU A 85 0.64 -11.98 -7.65
CA GLU A 85 1.65 -11.07 -8.17
C GLU A 85 1.74 -9.74 -7.41
N HIS A 86 2.85 -9.02 -7.61
CA HIS A 86 2.97 -7.61 -7.24
C HIS A 86 3.33 -6.75 -8.45
N ILE A 87 2.61 -5.66 -8.65
CA ILE A 87 2.99 -4.60 -9.59
C ILE A 87 3.57 -3.43 -8.80
N ASN A 88 4.78 -3.01 -9.14
CA ASN A 88 5.53 -2.03 -8.36
C ASN A 88 5.97 -0.87 -9.23
N TYR A 89 5.95 0.32 -8.62
CA TYR A 89 6.55 1.53 -9.18
C TYR A 89 7.34 2.23 -8.08
N VAL A 90 8.62 2.47 -8.32
CA VAL A 90 9.49 3.15 -7.35
C VAL A 90 9.25 4.65 -7.42
N MET A 91 8.80 5.23 -6.32
CA MET A 91 8.48 6.65 -6.23
C MET A 91 9.71 7.50 -5.93
N LYS A 92 10.58 7.03 -5.03
CA LYS A 92 11.69 7.82 -4.49
C LYS A 92 12.79 6.92 -3.94
N GLY A 93 14.02 7.43 -4.02
CA GLY A 93 15.20 6.77 -3.48
C GLY A 93 15.63 5.58 -4.33
N ARG A 94 16.37 4.67 -3.70
CA ARG A 94 16.84 3.43 -4.30
C ARG A 94 16.81 2.30 -3.29
N GLY A 95 16.62 1.07 -3.78
CA GLY A 95 16.60 -0.14 -2.98
C GLY A 95 17.05 -1.33 -3.82
N THR A 96 16.99 -2.53 -3.26
CA THR A 96 17.20 -3.77 -4.01
C THR A 96 15.94 -4.62 -3.97
N LEU A 97 15.60 -5.21 -5.10
CA LEU A 97 14.54 -6.20 -5.23
C LEU A 97 15.15 -7.54 -5.63
N THR A 98 14.95 -8.54 -4.76
CA THR A 98 15.23 -9.94 -5.05
C THR A 98 13.97 -10.61 -5.60
N ILE A 99 14.08 -11.35 -6.70
CA ILE A 99 13.01 -12.19 -7.28
C ILE A 99 13.65 -13.52 -7.69
N GLY A 100 13.26 -14.61 -7.04
CA GLY A 100 13.96 -15.89 -7.15
C GLY A 100 15.42 -15.73 -6.72
N ASP A 101 16.34 -16.11 -7.60
CA ASP A 101 17.79 -16.05 -7.35
C ASP A 101 18.43 -14.75 -7.85
N GLU A 102 17.68 -13.87 -8.52
CA GLU A 102 18.19 -12.61 -9.03
C GLU A 102 17.92 -11.46 -8.06
N THR A 103 18.91 -10.58 -7.88
CA THR A 103 18.75 -9.32 -7.16
C THR A 103 19.17 -8.16 -8.05
N LYS A 104 18.32 -7.13 -8.14
CA LYS A 104 18.58 -5.91 -8.90
C LYS A 104 18.41 -4.69 -8.00
N GLU A 105 19.28 -3.69 -8.19
CA GLU A 105 19.01 -2.34 -7.68
C GLU A 105 17.86 -1.75 -8.49
N ILE A 106 16.95 -1.08 -7.80
CA ILE A 106 15.82 -0.34 -8.39
C ILE A 106 15.78 1.06 -7.81
N ILE A 107 15.52 2.05 -8.66
CA ILE A 107 15.57 3.48 -8.34
C ILE A 107 14.27 4.18 -8.70
N GLY A 108 14.07 5.40 -8.20
CA GLY A 108 12.92 6.25 -8.54
C GLY A 108 12.65 6.30 -10.05
N GLY A 109 11.42 5.95 -10.45
CA GLY A 109 10.99 5.84 -11.85
C GLY A 109 10.94 4.42 -12.40
N ASP A 110 11.55 3.44 -11.72
CA ASP A 110 11.55 2.04 -12.17
C ASP A 110 10.22 1.34 -11.90
N PHE A 111 9.95 0.31 -12.71
CA PHE A 111 8.80 -0.59 -12.58
C PHE A 111 9.27 -2.01 -12.35
N ALA A 112 8.50 -2.79 -11.57
CA ALA A 112 8.76 -4.21 -11.40
C ALA A 112 7.48 -5.03 -11.30
N LEU A 113 7.47 -6.20 -11.95
CA LEU A 113 6.51 -7.27 -11.73
C LEU A 113 7.21 -8.35 -10.91
N VAL A 114 6.65 -8.69 -9.76
CA VAL A 114 7.00 -9.93 -9.04
C VAL A 114 5.94 -10.96 -9.40
N PRO A 115 6.31 -12.06 -10.09
CA PRO A 115 5.35 -13.10 -10.46
C PRO A 115 4.79 -13.81 -9.22
N ALA A 116 3.57 -14.33 -9.33
CA ALA A 116 3.00 -15.21 -8.32
C ALA A 116 3.90 -16.44 -8.07
N ASN A 117 3.84 -16.98 -6.86
CA ASN A 117 4.60 -18.15 -6.41
C ASN A 117 6.13 -18.02 -6.56
N THR A 118 6.64 -16.79 -6.56
CA THR A 118 8.09 -16.52 -6.67
C THR A 118 8.58 -15.86 -5.39
N ALA A 119 9.64 -16.41 -4.80
CA ALA A 119 10.28 -15.83 -3.62
C ALA A 119 10.79 -14.42 -3.95
N HIS A 120 10.53 -13.46 -3.06
CA HIS A 120 10.92 -12.08 -3.30
C HIS A 120 11.19 -11.32 -2.00
N GLN A 121 11.99 -10.26 -2.11
CA GLN A 121 12.30 -9.37 -1.00
C GLN A 121 12.65 -7.97 -1.48
N PHE A 122 12.11 -6.95 -0.81
CA PHE A 122 12.54 -5.55 -0.95
C PHE A 122 13.48 -5.21 0.21
N LYS A 123 14.62 -4.59 -0.09
CA LYS A 123 15.57 -4.10 0.93
C LYS A 123 16.01 -2.68 0.62
N ASN A 124 16.37 -1.96 1.67
CA ASN A 124 17.05 -0.69 1.56
C ASN A 124 18.43 -0.77 2.23
N PRO A 125 19.47 -1.18 1.49
CA PRO A 125 20.85 -1.20 2.00
C PRO A 125 21.51 0.18 2.01
N PHE A 126 20.78 1.25 1.67
CA PHE A 126 21.31 2.60 1.48
C PHE A 126 20.96 3.54 2.64
N ASP A 127 21.38 4.80 2.52
CA ASP A 127 21.36 5.84 3.56
C ASP A 127 20.15 6.78 3.49
N GLN A 128 19.31 6.65 2.46
CA GLN A 128 18.08 7.44 2.28
C GLN A 128 16.85 6.55 2.24
N GLU A 129 15.67 7.13 2.45
CA GLU A 129 14.40 6.40 2.37
C GLU A 129 14.14 5.87 0.95
N PHE A 130 13.67 4.63 0.89
CA PHE A 130 13.24 3.96 -0.34
C PHE A 130 11.71 3.82 -0.31
N GLU A 131 11.02 4.38 -1.31
CA GLU A 131 9.55 4.41 -1.37
C GLU A 131 9.05 3.84 -2.70
N PHE A 132 8.06 2.95 -2.64
CA PHE A 132 7.47 2.36 -3.82
C PHE A 132 5.98 2.07 -3.63
N ILE A 133 5.23 2.19 -4.72
CA ILE A 133 3.88 1.67 -4.86
C ILE A 133 3.97 0.16 -5.05
N CYS A 134 3.07 -0.58 -4.42
CA CYS A 134 2.85 -1.99 -4.65
C CYS A 134 1.35 -2.23 -4.81
N ILE A 135 0.92 -2.81 -5.94
CA ILE A 135 -0.47 -3.17 -6.20
C ILE A 135 -0.59 -4.69 -6.13
N VAL A 136 -1.56 -5.13 -5.35
CA VAL A 136 -1.86 -6.54 -5.06
C VAL A 136 -3.37 -6.76 -5.06
N PRO A 137 -3.85 -8.00 -5.24
CA PRO A 137 -5.25 -8.31 -4.94
C PRO A 137 -5.55 -8.04 -3.46
N ASN A 138 -6.80 -7.78 -3.11
CA ASN A 138 -7.18 -7.40 -1.74
C ASN A 138 -6.75 -8.40 -0.66
N ARG A 139 -6.60 -9.69 -1.00
CA ARG A 139 -6.10 -10.72 -0.08
C ARG A 139 -4.63 -10.55 0.31
N GLY A 140 -3.85 -9.76 -0.43
CA GLY A 140 -2.44 -9.47 -0.16
C GLY A 140 -2.19 -8.08 0.45
N ALA A 141 -3.25 -7.32 0.77
CA ALA A 141 -3.19 -5.94 1.23
C ALA A 141 -2.84 -5.80 2.72
#